data_AF-A0A355DAA9-F1
#
_entry.id   AF-A0A355DAA9-F1
#
_cell.length_a   1.000
_cell.length_b   1.000
_cell.length_c   1.000
_cell.angle_alpha   90.00
_cell.angle_beta   90.00
_cell.angle_gamma   90.00
#
_symmetry.space_group_name_H-M   'P 1'
#
loop_
_entity.id
_entity.type
_entity.pdbx_description
1 polymer ?
#
loop_
_entity_poly.entity_id
_entity_poly.type
_entity_poly.pdbx_seq_one_letter_code
_entity_poly.pdbx_strand_id
1 'polypeptide(L)'
;MNHKIQRINSYEDDRFDKTILNQHGAFIVDEKYKCSFKIINQDSAIVLFDKEVDIFQLIDEFRFYSEHIINFYDENMELIKAFKPNDIFHITIKDIQPSQFFVDIDKVKAIESFIKSEEDIIIPLTRINDSFVSLDGHTRLYYAVSKGYSKVKGYLTESGDYLEGFVEEARKRKIYSPYDLKLISHEEYKIKWDKFCDDFFSERE
;
A
#
# COMPACT_ATOMS: atom_id res chain seq x y z
N MET A 1 17.33 -20.80 5.29
CA MET A 1 16.16 -21.10 6.16
C MET A 1 15.11 -20.08 5.80
N ASN A 2 13.84 -20.43 5.62
CA ASN A 2 12.82 -19.40 5.39
C ASN A 2 12.57 -18.70 6.72
N HIS A 3 12.98 -17.44 6.85
CA HIS A 3 12.63 -16.63 8.00
C HIS A 3 11.12 -16.35 7.99
N LYS A 4 10.48 -16.36 9.15
CA LYS A 4 9.08 -15.96 9.31
C LYS A 4 9.03 -14.44 9.42
N ILE A 5 8.64 -13.77 8.35
CA ILE A 5 8.53 -12.31 8.31
C ILE A 5 7.08 -11.90 8.58
N GLN A 6 6.88 -10.99 9.52
CA GLN A 6 5.58 -10.41 9.85
C GLN A 6 5.63 -8.90 9.67
N ARG A 7 4.79 -8.37 8.77
CA ARG A 7 4.54 -6.93 8.68
C ARG A 7 3.62 -6.48 9.81
N ILE A 8 3.93 -5.33 10.41
CA ILE A 8 3.09 -4.70 11.43
C ILE A 8 2.13 -3.73 10.76
N ASN A 9 0.85 -4.11 10.73
CA ASN A 9 -0.23 -3.30 10.12
C ASN A 9 -0.90 -2.35 11.12
N SER A 10 -0.52 -2.41 12.41
CA SER A 10 -1.01 -1.49 13.44
C SER A 10 -0.33 -0.13 13.29
N TYR A 11 -1.09 0.94 13.49
CA TYR A 11 -0.53 2.28 13.63
C TYR A 11 -0.06 2.58 15.05
N GLU A 12 -0.47 1.76 16.03
CA GLU A 12 -0.07 1.88 17.44
C GLU A 12 0.72 0.62 17.82
N ASP A 13 2.04 0.75 17.91
CA ASP A 13 2.95 -0.30 18.36
C ASP A 13 4.20 0.34 18.96
N ASP A 14 4.32 0.30 20.29
CA ASP A 14 5.40 0.98 21.04
C ASP A 14 6.82 0.45 20.70
N ARG A 15 6.92 -0.65 19.93
CA ARG A 15 8.21 -1.19 19.49
C ARG A 15 8.83 -0.40 18.33
N PHE A 16 8.06 0.44 17.65
CA PHE A 16 8.48 1.17 16.45
C PHE A 16 8.11 2.65 16.51
N ASP A 17 8.90 3.48 15.82
CA ASP A 17 8.58 4.90 15.67
C ASP A 17 7.28 5.10 14.89
N LYS A 18 6.49 6.10 15.30
CA LYS A 18 5.22 6.45 14.65
C LYS A 18 5.36 6.70 13.14
N THR A 19 6.47 7.30 12.73
CA THR A 19 6.75 7.57 11.31
C THR A 19 6.89 6.27 10.51
N ILE A 20 7.53 5.25 11.08
CA ILE A 20 7.68 3.93 10.44
C ILE A 20 6.33 3.24 10.33
N LEU A 21 5.53 3.26 11.40
CA LEU A 21 4.20 2.66 11.41
C LEU A 21 3.27 3.31 10.38
N ASN A 22 3.27 4.65 10.29
CA ASN A 22 2.45 5.37 9.31
C ASN A 22 2.86 5.10 7.85
N GLN A 23 4.12 4.74 7.61
CA GLN A 23 4.62 4.31 6.29
C GLN A 23 4.44 2.81 6.04
N HIS A 24 3.87 2.06 6.99
CA HIS A 24 3.80 0.60 6.98
C HIS A 24 5.16 -0.08 6.75
N GLY A 25 6.20 0.53 7.30
CA GLY A 25 7.58 0.09 7.18
C GLY A 25 8.04 -0.82 8.32
N ALA A 26 7.19 -1.20 9.28
CA ALA A 26 7.58 -1.98 10.44
C ALA A 26 7.42 -3.50 10.21
N PHE A 27 8.47 -4.26 10.55
CA PHE A 27 8.51 -5.71 10.39
C PHE A 27 9.13 -6.39 11.60
N ILE A 28 8.65 -7.61 11.88
CA ILE A 28 9.24 -8.51 12.87
C ILE A 28 9.62 -9.81 12.17
N VAL A 29 10.88 -10.22 12.32
CA VAL A 29 11.42 -11.44 11.74
C VAL A 29 11.67 -12.46 12.85
N ASP A 30 11.18 -13.68 12.63
CA ASP A 30 11.26 -14.81 13.57
C ASP A 30 10.76 -14.47 14.98
N GLU A 31 9.74 -13.61 15.06
CA GLU A 31 9.13 -13.12 16.31
C GLU A 31 10.12 -12.41 17.26
N LYS A 32 11.33 -12.10 16.77
CA LYS A 32 12.47 -11.65 17.58
C LYS A 32 13.06 -10.35 17.07
N TYR A 33 13.39 -10.29 15.79
CA TYR A 33 14.17 -9.19 15.22
C TYR A 33 13.25 -8.09 14.71
N LYS A 34 13.44 -6.87 15.24
CA LYS A 34 12.70 -5.69 14.79
C LYS A 34 13.44 -5.09 13.61
N CYS A 35 12.76 -4.98 12.48
CA CYS A 35 13.30 -4.35 11.28
C CYS A 35 12.37 -3.24 10.82
N SER A 36 12.92 -2.21 10.19
CA SER A 36 12.12 -1.12 9.66
C SER A 36 12.62 -0.59 8.32
N PHE A 37 11.66 -0.10 7.54
CA PHE A 37 11.87 0.63 6.30
C PHE A 37 11.37 2.05 6.50
N LYS A 38 12.26 3.02 6.29
CA LYS A 38 11.91 4.44 6.26
C LYS A 38 11.95 4.91 4.82
N ILE A 39 10.79 5.16 4.24
CA ILE A 39 10.68 5.78 2.91
C ILE A 39 11.19 7.23 3.03
N ILE A 40 12.23 7.55 2.27
CA ILE A 40 12.90 8.86 2.32
C ILE A 40 12.53 9.75 1.14
N ASN A 41 12.08 9.16 0.02
CA ASN A 41 11.59 9.88 -1.16
C ASN A 41 10.68 8.93 -1.99
N GLN A 42 10.41 9.30 -3.26
CA GLN A 42 9.48 8.58 -4.14
C GLN A 42 9.92 7.17 -4.54
N ASP A 43 11.20 6.84 -4.45
CA ASP A 43 11.74 5.57 -4.96
C ASP A 43 12.76 4.89 -4.05
N SER A 44 12.99 5.46 -2.86
CA SER A 44 14.08 5.06 -1.96
C SER A 44 13.63 4.88 -0.52
N ALA A 45 14.20 3.88 0.14
CA ALA A 45 14.03 3.65 1.57
C ALA A 45 15.36 3.33 2.27
N ILE A 46 15.48 3.74 3.54
CA ILE A 46 16.52 3.30 4.47
C ILE A 46 16.00 2.08 5.22
N VAL A 47 16.84 1.04 5.36
CA VAL A 47 16.51 -0.19 6.06
C VAL A 47 17.32 -0.31 7.35
N LEU A 48 16.62 -0.47 8.46
CA LEU A 48 17.19 -0.85 9.76
C LEU A 48 16.87 -2.32 10.01
N PHE A 49 17.89 -3.14 10.23
CA PHE A 49 17.73 -4.59 10.40
C PHE A 49 18.84 -5.17 11.29
N ASP A 50 18.57 -6.37 11.84
CA ASP A 50 19.57 -7.14 12.58
C ASP A 50 20.42 -7.98 11.61
N LYS A 51 21.71 -8.19 11.91
CA LYS A 51 22.66 -8.93 11.05
C LYS A 51 22.27 -10.39 10.82
N GLU A 52 21.48 -10.96 11.74
CA GLU A 52 21.00 -12.34 11.63
C GLU A 52 19.80 -12.49 10.68
N VAL A 53 19.25 -11.39 10.16
CA VAL A 53 18.11 -11.38 9.23
C VAL A 53 18.61 -11.44 7.79
N ASP A 54 17.99 -12.30 6.97
CA ASP A 54 18.12 -12.24 5.52
C ASP A 54 17.49 -10.94 4.99
N ILE A 55 18.33 -9.93 4.80
CA ILE A 55 17.95 -8.62 4.32
C ILE A 55 17.33 -8.65 2.92
N PHE A 56 17.74 -9.59 2.06
CA PHE A 56 17.23 -9.66 0.70
C PHE A 56 15.81 -10.20 0.68
N GLN A 57 15.54 -11.23 1.50
CA GLN A 57 14.18 -11.73 1.71
C GLN A 57 13.28 -10.64 2.31
N LEU A 58 13.78 -9.88 3.29
CA LEU A 58 13.04 -8.79 3.92
C LEU A 58 12.72 -7.64 2.94
N ILE A 59 13.68 -7.25 2.10
CA ILE A 59 13.47 -6.23 1.06
C ILE A 59 12.40 -6.70 0.05
N ASP A 60 12.43 -7.97 -0.36
CA ASP A 60 11.44 -8.51 -1.30
C ASP A 60 10.03 -8.52 -0.69
N GLU A 61 9.90 -8.88 0.59
CA GLU A 61 8.64 -8.82 1.34
C GLU A 61 8.09 -7.39 1.46
N PHE A 62 8.93 -6.41 1.79
CA PHE A 62 8.52 -5.01 1.82
C PHE A 62 8.09 -4.51 0.43
N ARG A 63 8.87 -4.86 -0.60
CA ARG A 63 8.66 -4.39 -1.96
C ARG A 63 7.38 -4.95 -2.57
N PHE A 64 6.91 -6.12 -2.15
CA PHE A 64 5.59 -6.65 -2.53
C PHE A 64 4.45 -5.63 -2.32
N TYR A 65 4.54 -4.79 -1.28
CA TYR A 65 3.55 -3.75 -0.99
C TYR A 65 3.91 -2.36 -1.56
N SER A 66 5.15 -2.16 -2.02
CA SER A 66 5.71 -0.85 -2.33
C SER A 66 6.67 -0.91 -3.53
N GLU A 67 6.23 -1.50 -4.65
CA GLU A 67 7.13 -1.78 -5.79
C GLU A 67 7.80 -0.57 -6.43
N HIS A 68 7.21 0.62 -6.26
CA HIS A 68 7.79 1.90 -6.67
C HIS A 68 9.06 2.27 -5.90
N ILE A 69 9.29 1.69 -4.72
CA ILE A 69 10.55 1.79 -3.98
C ILE A 69 11.53 0.79 -4.59
N ILE A 70 12.55 1.32 -5.27
CA ILE A 70 13.52 0.53 -6.03
C ILE A 70 14.92 0.63 -5.45
N ASN A 71 15.23 1.62 -4.60
CA ASN A 71 16.54 1.79 -4.00
C ASN A 71 16.49 1.58 -2.48
N PHE A 72 17.32 0.67 -1.97
CA PHE A 72 17.37 0.33 -0.56
C PHE A 72 18.76 0.61 -0.01
N TYR A 73 18.83 1.42 1.04
CA TYR A 73 20.08 1.86 1.66
C TYR A 73 20.15 1.41 3.13
N ASP A 74 21.35 1.27 3.67
CA ASP A 74 21.56 1.12 5.11
C ASP A 74 21.52 2.49 5.83
N GLU A 75 21.75 2.50 7.15
CA GLU A 75 21.78 3.73 7.96
C GLU A 75 22.92 4.70 7.58
N ASN A 76 23.96 4.20 6.90
CA ASN A 76 25.10 4.99 6.43
C ASN A 76 24.91 5.50 4.99
N MET A 77 23.73 5.27 4.40
CA MET A 77 23.41 5.57 2.99
C MET A 77 24.21 4.74 1.98
N GLU A 78 24.71 3.57 2.38
CA GLU A 78 25.30 2.61 1.45
C GLU A 78 24.19 1.78 0.78
N LEU A 79 24.27 1.63 -0.55
CA LEU A 79 23.26 0.91 -1.32
C LEU A 79 23.33 -0.60 -1.02
N ILE A 80 22.22 -1.17 -0.54
CA ILE A 80 22.06 -2.60 -0.27
C ILE A 80 21.53 -3.33 -1.50
N LYS A 81 20.44 -2.83 -2.10
CA LYS A 81 19.76 -3.45 -3.24
C LYS A 81 19.11 -2.39 -4.12
N ALA A 82 19.14 -2.60 -5.43
CA ALA A 82 18.44 -1.78 -6.41
C ALA A 82 17.59 -2.66 -7.34
N PHE A 83 16.44 -2.14 -7.77
CA PHE A 83 15.54 -2.78 -8.73
C PHE A 83 15.42 -1.94 -10.00
N LYS A 84 14.92 -2.55 -11.07
CA LYS A 84 14.58 -1.81 -12.29
C LYS A 84 13.48 -0.78 -11.96
N PRO A 85 13.62 0.49 -12.40
CA PRO A 85 12.57 1.49 -12.24
C PRO A 85 11.26 1.06 -12.90
N ASN A 86 10.16 1.37 -12.23
CA ASN A 86 8.84 1.30 -12.83
C ASN A 86 8.60 2.55 -13.70
N ASP A 87 7.90 2.38 -14.81
CA ASP A 87 7.43 3.52 -15.60
C ASP A 87 6.29 4.22 -14.84
N ILE A 88 6.65 5.29 -14.12
CA ILE A 88 5.71 6.11 -13.37
C ILE A 88 5.10 7.17 -14.30
N PHE A 89 3.78 7.25 -14.33
CA PHE A 89 3.03 8.22 -15.14
C PHE A 89 1.93 8.89 -14.33
N HIS A 90 1.48 10.06 -14.80
CA HIS A 90 0.32 10.73 -14.23
C HIS A 90 -0.97 10.13 -14.78
N ILE A 91 -1.95 9.96 -13.92
CA ILE A 91 -3.30 9.52 -14.27
C ILE A 91 -4.34 10.41 -13.59
N THR A 92 -5.41 10.72 -14.31
CA THR A 92 -6.57 11.42 -13.74
C THR A 92 -7.29 10.51 -12.77
N ILE A 93 -7.57 11.00 -11.56
CA ILE A 93 -8.21 10.20 -10.49
C ILE A 93 -9.55 9.62 -10.95
N LYS A 94 -10.34 10.40 -11.71
CA LYS A 94 -11.64 9.97 -12.26
C LYS A 94 -11.55 8.74 -13.17
N ASP A 95 -10.40 8.50 -13.79
CA ASP A 95 -10.19 7.42 -14.77
C ASP A 95 -9.68 6.12 -14.11
N ILE A 96 -9.55 6.10 -12.78
CA ILE A 96 -9.15 4.93 -12.00
C ILE A 96 -10.40 4.20 -11.53
N GLN A 97 -10.51 2.90 -11.80
CA GLN A 97 -11.50 2.02 -11.21
C GLN A 97 -10.97 1.46 -9.88
N PRO A 98 -11.60 1.76 -8.73
CA PRO A 98 -11.23 1.16 -7.46
C PRO A 98 -11.62 -0.32 -7.41
N SER A 99 -10.75 -1.17 -6.85
CA SER A 99 -11.08 -2.54 -6.40
C SER A 99 -11.66 -2.62 -4.97
N GLN A 100 -11.72 -1.50 -4.24
CA GLN A 100 -12.24 -1.39 -2.88
C GLN A 100 -13.42 -0.42 -2.84
N PHE A 101 -14.31 -0.57 -1.86
CA PHE A 101 -15.52 0.25 -1.75
C PHE A 101 -15.64 1.07 -0.45
N PHE A 102 -14.95 0.70 0.62
CA PHE A 102 -14.92 1.45 1.88
C PHE A 102 -13.52 1.92 2.22
N VAL A 103 -13.39 3.04 2.92
CA VAL A 103 -12.11 3.57 3.41
C VAL A 103 -12.24 3.85 4.91
N ASP A 104 -11.24 3.42 5.67
CA ASP A 104 -11.16 3.64 7.11
C ASP A 104 -10.70 5.08 7.43
N ILE A 105 -11.49 5.78 8.24
CA ILE A 105 -11.16 7.13 8.71
C ILE A 105 -9.83 7.22 9.45
N ASP A 106 -9.46 6.20 10.22
CA ASP A 106 -8.21 6.23 10.99
C ASP A 106 -7.00 6.01 10.09
N LYS A 107 -7.14 5.20 9.02
CA LYS A 107 -6.12 5.10 7.97
C LYS A 107 -5.93 6.42 7.25
N VAL A 108 -7.00 7.17 6.97
CA VAL A 108 -6.90 8.50 6.32
C VAL A 108 -6.15 9.50 7.21
N LYS A 109 -6.45 9.53 8.51
CA LYS A 109 -5.73 10.40 9.46
C LYS A 109 -4.24 10.05 9.55
N ALA A 110 -3.89 8.76 9.53
CA ALA A 110 -2.51 8.32 9.60
C ALA A 110 -1.67 8.86 8.43
N ILE A 111 -2.19 8.78 7.20
CA ILE A 111 -1.47 9.22 6.00
C ILE A 111 -1.45 10.73 5.80
N GLU A 112 -2.36 11.49 6.43
CA GLU A 112 -2.42 12.95 6.32
C GLU A 112 -1.13 13.63 6.77
N SER A 113 -0.46 13.07 7.78
CA SER A 113 0.81 13.59 8.30
C SER A 113 2.00 13.38 7.34
N PHE A 114 1.87 12.49 6.37
CA PHE A 114 2.96 12.06 5.49
C PHE A 114 2.86 12.63 4.07
N ILE A 115 1.65 12.71 3.52
CA ILE A 115 1.43 13.22 2.16
C ILE A 115 1.51 14.74 2.18
N LYS A 116 2.50 15.32 1.50
CA LYS A 116 2.71 16.77 1.42
C LYS A 116 2.11 17.35 0.14
N SER A 117 1.99 16.54 -0.91
CA SER A 117 1.47 16.96 -2.21
C SER A 117 0.92 15.77 -3.02
N GLU A 118 0.25 16.06 -4.14
CA GLU A 118 -0.19 15.03 -5.10
C GLU A 118 0.96 14.17 -5.65
N GLU A 119 2.18 14.71 -5.65
CA GLU A 119 3.40 14.04 -6.16
C GLU A 119 3.87 12.88 -5.26
N ASP A 120 3.42 12.86 -3.99
CA ASP A 120 3.73 11.81 -3.02
C ASP A 120 2.78 10.60 -3.15
N ILE A 121 1.74 10.72 -4.00
CA ILE A 121 0.72 9.69 -4.18
C ILE A 121 1.05 8.87 -5.43
N ILE A 122 1.65 7.69 -5.20
CA ILE A 122 1.99 6.72 -6.24
C ILE A 122 1.20 5.43 -6.01
N ILE A 123 0.38 5.04 -6.99
CA ILE A 123 -0.61 3.97 -6.88
C ILE A 123 -0.24 2.79 -7.80
N PRO A 124 -0.26 1.53 -7.31
CA PRO A 124 -0.16 0.36 -8.17
C PRO A 124 -1.44 0.21 -8.99
N LEU A 125 -1.28 0.14 -10.31
CA LEU A 125 -2.35 -0.02 -11.26
C LEU A 125 -2.15 -1.29 -12.09
N THR A 126 -3.23 -1.85 -12.59
CA THR A 126 -3.23 -2.79 -13.71
C THR A 126 -4.25 -2.34 -14.74
N ARG A 127 -4.34 -3.07 -15.86
CA ARG A 127 -5.37 -2.88 -16.87
C ARG A 127 -6.29 -4.08 -16.90
N ILE A 128 -7.58 -3.84 -16.67
CA ILE A 128 -8.63 -4.81 -16.96
C ILE A 128 -9.46 -4.23 -18.08
N ASN A 129 -9.42 -4.87 -19.26
CA ASN A 129 -9.91 -4.30 -20.51
C ASN A 129 -9.30 -2.90 -20.76
N ASP A 130 -10.13 -1.89 -21.01
CA ASP A 130 -9.69 -0.50 -21.25
C ASP A 130 -9.64 0.36 -19.98
N SER A 131 -9.82 -0.21 -18.78
CA SER A 131 -9.84 0.54 -17.51
C SER A 131 -8.54 0.36 -16.72
N PHE A 132 -7.99 1.45 -16.21
CA PHE A 132 -6.98 1.39 -15.16
C PHE A 132 -7.65 1.01 -13.85
N VAL A 133 -7.16 -0.04 -13.19
CA VAL A 133 -7.69 -0.54 -11.93
C VAL A 133 -6.63 -0.37 -10.85
N SER A 134 -6.98 0.25 -9.73
CA SER A 134 -6.08 0.32 -8.58
C SER A 134 -6.09 -1.00 -7.82
N LEU A 135 -4.93 -1.65 -7.70
CA LEU A 135 -4.80 -2.88 -6.91
C LEU A 135 -4.82 -2.59 -5.41
N ASP A 136 -4.21 -1.47 -5.02
CA ASP A 136 -4.08 -0.98 -3.65
C ASP A 136 -4.01 0.55 -3.65
N GLY A 137 -3.90 1.18 -2.48
CA GLY A 137 -3.74 2.62 -2.31
C GLY A 137 -5.06 3.39 -2.25
N HIS A 138 -6.18 2.73 -2.02
CA HIS A 138 -7.52 3.35 -2.00
C HIS A 138 -7.68 4.41 -0.91
N THR A 139 -7.02 4.26 0.24
CA THR A 139 -6.95 5.33 1.26
C THR A 139 -6.24 6.57 0.74
N ARG A 140 -5.14 6.41 -0.02
CA ARG A 140 -4.40 7.52 -0.63
C ARG A 140 -5.19 8.18 -1.75
N LEU A 141 -5.91 7.39 -2.55
CA LEU A 141 -6.83 7.90 -3.57
C LEU A 141 -7.99 8.69 -2.97
N TYR A 142 -8.62 8.18 -1.90
CA TYR A 142 -9.66 8.90 -1.17
C TYR A 142 -9.11 10.22 -0.58
N TYR A 143 -7.92 10.17 0.03
CA TYR A 143 -7.25 11.36 0.54
C TYR A 143 -7.02 12.40 -0.57
N ALA A 144 -6.51 11.99 -1.73
CA ALA A 144 -6.31 12.85 -2.89
C ALA A 144 -7.60 13.57 -3.31
N VAL A 145 -8.71 12.82 -3.41
CA VAL A 145 -10.05 13.37 -3.68
C VAL A 145 -10.45 14.40 -2.62
N SER A 146 -10.26 14.08 -1.33
CA SER A 146 -10.63 14.97 -0.23
C SER A 146 -9.82 16.28 -0.19
N LYS A 147 -8.61 16.28 -0.75
CA LYS A 147 -7.76 17.48 -0.91
C LYS A 147 -8.01 18.24 -2.22
N GLY A 148 -8.92 17.75 -3.06
CA GLY A 148 -9.28 18.37 -4.35
C GLY A 148 -8.25 18.14 -5.46
N TYR A 149 -7.36 17.16 -5.31
CA TYR A 149 -6.45 16.78 -6.39
C TYR A 149 -7.24 16.14 -7.53
N SER A 150 -6.74 16.31 -8.76
CA SER A 150 -7.38 15.79 -9.97
C SER A 150 -6.59 14.63 -10.61
N LYS A 151 -5.30 14.52 -10.27
CA LYS A 151 -4.38 13.52 -10.80
C LYS A 151 -3.50 12.97 -9.67
N VAL A 152 -2.97 11.78 -9.89
CA VAL A 152 -1.94 11.14 -9.06
C VAL A 152 -0.93 10.45 -9.96
N LYS A 153 0.15 9.94 -9.39
CA LYS A 153 1.07 9.04 -10.09
C LYS A 153 0.59 7.60 -9.97
N GLY A 154 0.87 6.80 -11.00
CA GLY A 154 0.68 5.37 -10.98
C GLY A 154 1.77 4.64 -11.76
N TYR A 155 1.88 3.34 -11.51
CA TYR A 155 2.72 2.42 -12.28
C TYR A 155 1.92 1.14 -12.57
N LEU A 156 2.25 0.47 -13.66
CA LEU A 156 1.63 -0.82 -13.99
C LEU A 156 2.33 -1.96 -13.28
N THR A 157 1.55 -2.87 -12.70
CA THR A 157 2.02 -4.12 -12.08
C THR A 157 1.06 -5.27 -12.36
N GLU A 158 1.52 -6.50 -12.15
CA GLU A 158 0.72 -7.70 -12.32
C GLU A 158 -0.35 -7.82 -11.21
N SER A 159 -1.52 -8.32 -11.58
CA SER A 159 -2.63 -8.55 -10.66
C SER A 159 -2.91 -10.03 -10.48
N GLY A 160 -3.35 -10.41 -9.28
CA GLY A 160 -3.92 -11.74 -9.05
C GLY A 160 -5.28 -11.93 -9.74
N ASP A 161 -5.67 -13.19 -9.89
CA ASP A 161 -6.95 -13.63 -10.46
C ASP A 161 -8.19 -13.17 -9.67
N TYR A 162 -8.01 -12.80 -8.40
CA TYR A 162 -9.07 -12.26 -7.55
C TYR A 162 -9.57 -10.88 -7.99
N LEU A 163 -8.75 -10.09 -8.70
CA LEU A 163 -8.99 -8.66 -8.88
C LEU A 163 -10.28 -8.35 -9.65
N GLU A 164 -10.61 -9.14 -10.67
CA GLU A 164 -11.83 -8.93 -11.47
C GLU A 164 -13.09 -9.02 -10.59
N GLY A 165 -13.14 -10.00 -9.67
CA GLY A 165 -14.27 -10.14 -8.76
C GLY A 165 -14.41 -8.96 -7.79
N PHE A 166 -13.30 -8.42 -7.29
CA PHE A 166 -13.31 -7.21 -6.47
C PHE A 166 -13.84 -5.99 -7.25
N VAL A 167 -13.41 -5.82 -8.50
CA VAL A 167 -13.89 -4.74 -9.39
C VAL A 167 -15.39 -4.89 -9.68
N GLU A 168 -15.87 -6.10 -9.94
CA GLU A 168 -17.30 -6.36 -10.13
C GLU A 168 -18.12 -5.99 -8.89
N GLU A 169 -17.67 -6.40 -7.69
CA GLU A 169 -18.33 -6.09 -6.43
C GLU A 169 -18.31 -4.58 -6.11
N ALA A 170 -17.23 -3.88 -6.46
CA ALA A 170 -17.13 -2.42 -6.38
C ALA A 170 -18.17 -1.75 -7.31
N ARG A 171 -18.25 -2.18 -8.56
CA ARG A 171 -19.23 -1.66 -9.55
C ARG A 171 -20.67 -1.94 -9.15
N LYS A 172 -20.99 -3.12 -8.62
CA LYS A 172 -22.33 -3.45 -8.07
C LYS A 172 -22.73 -2.49 -6.95
N ARG A 173 -21.77 -2.03 -6.15
CA ARG A 173 -21.94 -1.04 -5.08
C ARG A 173 -21.92 0.42 -5.55
N LYS A 174 -21.87 0.63 -6.87
CA LYS A 174 -21.79 1.93 -7.56
C LYS A 174 -20.49 2.68 -7.26
N ILE A 175 -19.38 1.96 -7.13
CA ILE A 175 -18.04 2.51 -7.00
C ILE A 175 -17.37 2.44 -8.38
N TYR A 176 -17.35 3.55 -9.10
CA TYR A 176 -16.81 3.64 -10.46
C TYR A 176 -15.51 4.43 -10.51
N SER A 177 -15.26 5.27 -9.51
CA SER A 177 -14.07 6.09 -9.37
C SER A 177 -13.72 6.28 -7.89
N PRO A 178 -12.52 6.81 -7.56
CA PRO A 178 -12.17 7.14 -6.18
C PRO A 178 -13.10 8.15 -5.52
N TYR A 179 -13.83 8.96 -6.30
CA TYR A 179 -14.85 9.87 -5.78
C TYR A 179 -16.05 9.15 -5.15
N ASP A 180 -16.26 7.89 -5.51
CA ASP A 180 -17.38 7.09 -5.00
C ASP A 180 -17.02 6.32 -3.72
N LEU A 181 -15.74 6.27 -3.34
CA LEU A 181 -15.25 5.58 -2.15
C LEU A 181 -15.93 6.12 -0.88
N LYS A 182 -16.37 5.21 -0.01
CA LYS A 182 -17.14 5.56 1.18
C LYS A 182 -16.27 5.54 2.43
N LEU A 183 -16.10 6.70 3.06
CA LEU A 183 -15.44 6.80 4.37
C LEU A 183 -16.34 6.22 5.47
N ILE A 184 -15.79 5.35 6.30
CA ILE A 184 -16.49 4.71 7.43
C ILE A 184 -15.59 4.67 8.67
N SER A 185 -16.19 4.38 9.83
CA SER A 185 -15.44 4.16 11.07
C SER A 185 -14.58 2.91 11.02
N HIS A 186 -13.54 2.82 11.85
CA HIS A 186 -12.67 1.65 11.95
C HIS A 186 -13.44 0.36 12.26
N GLU A 187 -14.41 0.42 13.18
CA GLU A 187 -15.23 -0.75 13.54
C GLU A 187 -16.13 -1.20 12.38
N GLU A 188 -16.71 -0.25 11.64
CA GLU A 188 -17.45 -0.61 10.43
C GLU A 188 -16.54 -1.14 9.33
N TYR A 189 -15.30 -0.66 9.22
CA TYR A 189 -14.34 -1.11 8.23
C TYR A 189 -14.00 -2.58 8.42
N LYS A 190 -13.74 -3.00 9.65
CA LYS A 190 -13.56 -4.43 9.99
C LYS A 190 -14.74 -5.30 9.54
N ILE A 191 -15.96 -4.83 9.80
CA ILE A 191 -17.17 -5.61 9.52
C ILE A 191 -17.54 -5.59 8.04
N LYS A 192 -17.34 -4.47 7.35
CA LYS A 192 -17.86 -4.26 5.99
C LYS A 192 -16.82 -4.50 4.91
N TRP A 193 -15.54 -4.29 5.21
CA TRP A 193 -14.44 -4.48 4.26
C TRP A 193 -13.61 -5.71 4.63
N ASP A 194 -13.04 -5.79 5.84
CA ASP A 194 -12.14 -6.91 6.18
C ASP A 194 -12.89 -8.24 6.09
N LYS A 195 -14.08 -8.32 6.70
CA LYS A 195 -14.95 -9.50 6.58
C LYS A 195 -15.35 -9.82 5.13
N PHE A 196 -15.60 -8.80 4.28
CA PHE A 196 -15.89 -9.07 2.87
C PHE A 196 -14.69 -9.70 2.17
N CYS A 197 -13.47 -9.23 2.47
CA CYS A 197 -12.25 -9.82 1.92
C CYS A 197 -12.11 -11.27 2.39
N ASP A 198 -12.27 -11.52 3.68
CA ASP A 198 -12.20 -12.87 4.26
C ASP A 198 -13.22 -13.82 3.63
N ASP A 199 -14.48 -13.40 3.53
CA ASP A 199 -15.56 -14.19 2.93
C ASP A 199 -15.28 -14.43 1.43
N PHE A 200 -14.82 -13.42 0.67
CA PHE A 200 -14.50 -13.54 -0.76
C PHE A 200 -13.39 -14.54 -1.04
N PHE A 201 -12.33 -14.55 -0.22
CA PHE A 201 -11.22 -15.49 -0.38
C PHE A 201 -11.58 -16.90 0.11
N SER A 202 -12.34 -17.01 1.22
CA SER A 202 -12.77 -18.31 1.76
C SER A 202 -13.68 -19.10 0.81
N GLU A 203 -14.50 -18.40 0.00
CA GLU A 203 -15.36 -19.04 -1.01
C GLU A 203 -14.59 -19.58 -2.23
N ARG A 204 -13.28 -19.30 -2.32
CA ARG A 204 -12.41 -19.64 -3.46
C ARG A 204 -11.27 -20.60 -3.11
N GLU A 205 -11.17 -21.03 -1.85
CA GLU A 205 -10.33 -22.17 -1.41
C GLU A 205 -11.02 -23.52 -1.68
#